data_AF-A0A2V5X143-F1
#
_entry.id   AF-A0A2V5X143-F1
#
_cell.length_a   1.000
_cell.length_b   1.000
_cell.length_c   1.000
_cell.angle_alpha   90.00
_cell.angle_beta   90.00
_cell.angle_gamma   90.00
#
_symmetry.space_group_name_H-M   'P 1'
#
loop_
_entity.id
_entity.type
_entity.pdbx_description
1 polymer ?
#
loop_
_entity_poly.entity_id
_entity_poly.type
_entity_poly.pdbx_seq_one_letter_code
_entity_poly.pdbx_strand_id
1 'polypeptide(L)'
;MVLKNPAYAKYNASWSPISSEMKLKTSANASEETRSYTQLQQQIHDALRVQHPEWVEPNGDCPTCESYESRLAELLRLSSSSEYRSAA
;
A
#
# COMPACT_ATOMS: atom_id res chain seq x y z
N MET A 1 -19.67 -14.85 -3.45
CA MET A 1 -18.82 -15.97 -2.99
C MET A 1 -17.37 -15.53 -3.09
N VAL A 2 -16.71 -15.22 -1.97
CA VAL A 2 -15.29 -14.83 -1.98
C VAL A 2 -14.46 -16.10 -2.16
N LEU A 3 -13.73 -16.20 -3.27
CA LEU A 3 -12.79 -17.29 -3.53
C LEU A 3 -11.69 -17.23 -2.46
N LYS A 4 -11.83 -18.04 -1.41
CA LYS A 4 -10.80 -18.21 -0.39
C LYS A 4 -9.67 -19.02 -1.01
N ASN A 5 -8.63 -18.33 -1.48
CA ASN A 5 -7.42 -18.96 -1.97
C ASN A 5 -6.70 -19.65 -0.78
N PRO A 6 -6.55 -20.99 -0.81
CA PRO A 6 -6.06 -21.76 0.34
C PRO A 6 -4.62 -21.45 0.73
N ALA A 7 -3.82 -20.86 -0.17
CA ALA A 7 -2.44 -20.48 0.11
C ALA A 7 -2.32 -19.39 1.21
N TYR A 8 -3.38 -18.60 1.43
CA TYR A 8 -3.39 -17.47 2.36
C TYR A 8 -4.06 -17.76 3.70
N ALA A 9 -4.54 -18.99 3.92
CA ALA A 9 -5.27 -19.39 5.13
C ALA A 9 -4.50 -19.11 6.44
N LYS A 10 -3.16 -19.16 6.40
CA LYS A 10 -2.28 -18.94 7.56
C LYS A 10 -2.18 -17.48 8.02
N TYR A 11 -2.50 -16.51 7.17
CA TYR A 11 -2.42 -15.07 7.51
C TYR A 11 -3.79 -14.49 7.91
N ASN A 12 -4.88 -15.19 7.60
CA ASN A 12 -6.25 -14.73 7.83
C ASN A 12 -6.65 -14.68 9.31
N ALA A 13 -5.95 -15.41 10.19
CA ALA A 13 -6.21 -15.38 11.64
C ALA A 13 -5.58 -14.14 12.32
N SER A 14 -4.56 -13.54 11.70
CA SER A 14 -3.88 -12.35 12.23
C SER A 14 -4.46 -11.05 11.66
N TRP A 15 -5.06 -11.09 10.48
CA TRP A 15 -5.73 -9.95 9.89
C TRP A 15 -7.19 -9.92 10.34
N SER A 16 -7.42 -9.38 11.54
CA SER A 16 -8.74 -8.87 11.90
C SER A 16 -9.11 -7.76 10.91
N PRO A 17 -10.37 -7.68 10.41
CA PRO A 17 -10.84 -6.47 9.77
C PRO A 17 -10.69 -5.34 10.78
N ILE A 18 -10.02 -4.26 10.40
CA ILE A 18 -10.00 -3.04 11.21
C ILE A 18 -11.46 -2.71 11.49
N SER A 19 -11.78 -2.67 12.78
CA SER A 19 -13.11 -2.43 13.32
C SER A 19 -13.82 -1.32 12.55
N SER A 20 -15.06 -1.59 12.20
CA SER A 20 -16.02 -0.70 11.56
C SER A 20 -16.38 0.47 12.48
N GLU A 21 -15.44 1.37 12.78
CA GLU A 21 -15.71 2.63 13.49
C GLU A 21 -14.67 3.72 13.17
N MET A 22 -14.51 4.05 11.89
CA MET A 22 -13.95 5.35 11.50
C MET A 22 -15.10 6.34 11.38
N LYS A 23 -15.38 6.99 12.52
CA LYS A 23 -16.21 8.18 12.63
C LYS A 23 -15.61 9.27 11.72
N LEU A 24 -16.28 9.53 10.60
CA LEU A 24 -15.94 10.54 9.61
C LEU A 24 -15.93 11.93 10.26
N LYS A 25 -14.75 12.41 10.66
CA LYS A 25 -14.47 13.84 10.88
C LYS A 25 -13.82 14.39 9.62
N THR A 26 -14.65 14.50 8.59
CA THR A 26 -14.34 15.17 7.33
C THR A 26 -14.00 16.63 7.63
N SER A 27 -12.71 16.99 7.48
CA SER A 27 -12.18 18.28 6.97
C SER A 27 -10.74 18.56 7.45
N ALA A 28 -10.26 17.93 8.53
CA ALA A 28 -8.86 18.08 9.00
C ALA A 28 -7.91 16.91 8.60
N ASN A 29 -8.47 15.79 8.12
CA ASN A 29 -7.75 14.51 8.04
C ASN A 29 -6.98 14.27 6.74
N ALA A 30 -7.14 15.08 5.69
CA ALA A 30 -6.48 14.82 4.40
C ALA A 30 -4.94 14.94 4.51
N SER A 31 -4.45 15.84 5.37
CA SER A 31 -3.01 15.99 5.65
C SER A 31 -2.46 14.88 6.56
N GLU A 32 -3.26 14.36 7.48
CA GLU A 32 -2.88 13.25 8.36
C GLU A 32 -2.91 11.90 7.60
N GLU A 33 -3.87 11.71 6.71
CA GLU A 33 -3.99 10.52 5.87
C GLU A 33 -2.89 10.47 4.80
N THR A 34 -2.53 11.60 4.20
CA THR A 34 -1.37 11.69 3.29
C THR A 34 -0.05 11.44 4.02
N ARG A 35 0.10 11.93 5.26
CA ARG A 35 1.25 11.61 6.12
C ARG A 35 1.29 10.12 6.50
N SER A 36 0.14 9.51 6.76
CA SER A 36 0.01 8.08 7.03
C SER A 36 0.39 7.24 5.81
N TYR A 37 -0.05 7.65 4.62
CA TYR A 37 0.21 6.96 3.38
C TYR A 37 1.71 7.01 2.98
N THR A 38 2.36 8.18 3.07
CA THR A 38 3.80 8.28 2.78
C THR A 38 4.64 7.49 3.79
N GLN A 39 4.22 7.43 5.04
CA GLN A 39 4.88 6.63 6.06
C GLN A 39 4.72 5.12 5.80
N LEU A 40 3.54 4.68 5.37
CA LEU A 40 3.33 3.29 4.95
C LEU A 40 4.18 2.94 3.73
N GLN A 41 4.25 3.83 2.75
CA GLN A 41 5.08 3.63 1.55
C GLN A 41 6.55 3.46 1.92
N GLN A 42 7.08 4.28 2.83
CA GLN A 42 8.45 4.14 3.33
C GLN A 42 8.67 2.79 4.05
N GLN A 43 7.71 2.35 4.86
CA GLN A 43 7.80 1.04 5.54
C GLN A 43 7.85 -0.13 4.56
N ILE A 44 7.07 -0.06 3.48
CA ILE A 44 7.07 -1.08 2.43
C ILE A 44 8.42 -1.08 1.71
N HIS A 45 8.93 0.10 1.34
CA HIS A 45 10.23 0.25 0.70
C HIS A 45 11.37 -0.33 1.55
N ASP A 46 11.41 0.02 2.84
CA ASP A 46 12.45 -0.44 3.75
C ASP A 46 12.35 -1.95 3.98
N ALA A 47 11.14 -2.48 4.12
CA ALA A 47 10.91 -3.92 4.24
C ALA A 47 11.37 -4.69 3.00
N LEU A 48 11.12 -4.16 1.79
CA LEU A 48 11.56 -4.78 0.54
C LEU A 48 13.08 -4.84 0.46
N ARG A 49 13.80 -3.79 0.86
CA ARG A 49 15.28 -3.80 0.89
C ARG A 49 15.85 -4.81 1.89
N VAL A 50 15.17 -5.00 3.03
CA VAL A 50 15.57 -5.99 4.04
C VAL A 50 15.31 -7.42 3.56
N GLN A 51 14.19 -7.64 2.85
CA GLN A 51 13.82 -8.95 2.30
C GLN A 51 14.64 -9.34 1.07
N HIS A 52 15.02 -8.35 0.25
CA HIS A 52 15.75 -8.52 -1.01
C HIS A 52 17.07 -7.74 -0.99
N PRO A 53 18.03 -8.12 -0.13
CA PRO A 53 19.34 -7.48 -0.12
C PRO A 53 20.08 -7.65 -1.45
N GLU A 54 19.73 -8.66 -2.26
CA GLU A 54 20.28 -8.89 -3.60
C GLU A 54 19.88 -7.83 -4.63
N TRP A 55 18.82 -7.05 -4.36
CA TRP A 55 18.43 -5.92 -5.21
C TRP A 55 19.13 -4.62 -4.84
N VAL A 56 19.83 -4.59 -3.71
CA VAL A 56 20.59 -3.43 -3.25
C VAL A 56 21.98 -3.48 -3.87
N GLU A 57 22.27 -2.50 -4.70
CA GLU A 57 23.56 -2.31 -5.34
C GLU A 57 24.63 -1.85 -4.32
N PRO A 58 25.93 -1.99 -4.63
CA PRO A 58 27.02 -1.61 -3.72
C PRO A 58 27.06 -0.12 -3.34
N ASN A 59 26.51 0.75 -4.19
CA ASN A 59 26.28 2.18 -3.94
C ASN A 59 25.14 2.44 -2.93
N GLY A 60 24.36 1.41 -2.59
CA GLY A 60 23.18 1.51 -1.75
C GLY A 60 21.88 1.76 -2.53
N ASP A 61 21.91 1.87 -3.85
CA ASP A 61 20.72 2.07 -4.66
C ASP A 61 19.94 0.75 -4.81
N CYS A 62 18.63 0.84 -5.03
CA CYS A 62 17.79 -0.33 -5.29
C CYS A 62 16.87 -0.03 -6.49
N PRO A 63 17.37 -0.09 -7.73
CA PRO A 63 16.60 0.28 -8.91
C PRO A 63 15.34 -0.61 -9.09
N THR A 64 15.39 -1.85 -8.62
CA THR A 64 14.21 -2.73 -8.59
C THR A 64 13.16 -2.22 -7.59
N CYS A 65 13.57 -1.79 -6.40
CA CYS A 65 12.66 -1.19 -5.42
C CYS A 65 11.99 0.07 -6.00
N GLU A 66 12.77 0.94 -6.64
CA GLU A 66 12.26 2.17 -7.29
C GLU A 66 11.25 1.86 -8.41
N SER A 67 11.47 0.79 -9.18
CA SER A 67 10.52 0.33 -10.19
C SER A 67 9.19 -0.11 -9.58
N TYR A 68 9.22 -0.86 -8.47
CA TYR A 68 8.00 -1.26 -7.74
C TYR A 68 7.24 -0.06 -7.19
N GLU A 69 7.94 0.88 -6.57
CA GLU A 69 7.36 2.12 -6.04
C GLU A 69 6.69 2.96 -7.13
N SER A 70 7.37 3.10 -8.28
CA SER A 70 6.83 3.81 -9.44
C SER A 70 5.52 3.18 -9.94
N ARG A 71 5.50 1.85 -10.02
CA ARG A 71 4.30 1.10 -10.44
C ARG A 71 3.17 1.20 -9.42
N LEU A 72 3.48 1.17 -8.12
CA LEU A 72 2.49 1.35 -7.05
C LEU A 72 1.83 2.72 -7.13
N ALA A 73 2.62 3.78 -7.32
CA ALA A 73 2.12 5.13 -7.51
C ALA A 73 1.20 5.25 -8.74
N GLU A 74 1.55 4.58 -9.85
CA GLU A 74 0.70 4.52 -11.03
C GLU A 74 -0.64 3.83 -10.74
N LEU A 75 -0.63 2.66 -10.08
CA LEU A 75 -1.84 1.92 -9.74
C LEU A 75 -2.79 2.74 -8.87
N LEU A 76 -2.26 3.49 -7.90
CA LEU A 76 -3.06 4.33 -7.01
C LEU A 76 -3.67 5.53 -7.74
N ARG A 77 -2.92 6.12 -8.67
CA ARG A 77 -3.44 7.16 -9.56
C ARG A 77 -4.56 6.64 -10.46
N LEU A 78 -4.44 5.40 -10.93
CA LEU A 78 -5.47 4.75 -11.75
C LEU A 78 -6.72 4.43 -10.93
N SER A 79 -6.58 3.94 -9.69
CA SER A 79 -7.72 3.65 -8.81
C SER A 79 -8.48 4.93 -8.45
N SER A 80 -7.77 6.02 -8.13
CA SER A 80 -8.42 7.31 -7.81
C SER A 80 -9.15 7.91 -9.03
N SER A 81 -8.68 7.64 -10.25
CA SER A 81 -9.33 8.10 -11.47
C SER A 81 -10.60 7.31 -11.82
N SER A 82 -10.72 6.07 -11.36
CA SER A 82 -11.88 5.21 -11.60
C SER A 82 -13.13 5.72 -10.87
N GLU A 83 -12.96 6.23 -9.65
CA GLU A 83 -14.05 6.68 -8.78
C GLU A 83 -14.78 7.90 -9.35
N TYR A 84 -14.14 8.69 -10.22
CA TYR A 84 -14.73 9.87 -10.84
C TYR A 84 -15.48 9.59 -12.16
N ARG A 85 -15.32 8.40 -12.75
CA ARG A 85 -15.93 8.00 -14.04
C ARG A 85 -17.23 7.21 -13.89
N SER A 86 -17.51 6.67 -12.71
CA SER A 86 -18.72 5.85 -12.46
C SER A 86 -19.94 6.67 -12.00
N ALA A 87 -19.87 8.01 -12.04
CA ALA A 87 -20.94 8.91 -11.60
C ALA A 87 -21.60 9.71 -12.75
N ALA A 88 -21.59 9.19 -13.98
CA ALA A 88 -22.22 9.82 -15.16
C ALA A 88 -23.34 8.94 -15.74
#